data_AF-A0A7X3R6G2-F1
#
_entry.id   AF-A0A7X3R6G2-F1
#
_cell.length_a   1.000
_cell.length_b   1.000
_cell.length_c   1.000
_cell.angle_alpha   90.00
_cell.angle_beta   90.00
_cell.angle_gamma   90.00
#
_symmetry.space_group_name_H-M   'P 1'
#
loop_
_entity.id
_entity.type
_entity.pdbx_description
1 polymer ?
#
loop_
_entity_poly.entity_id
_entity_poly.type
_entity_poly.pdbx_seq_one_letter_code
_entity_poly.pdbx_strand_id
1 'polypeptide(L)'
;MMPVLADAFALRARLPVRRLVEGVWSELGGPDCLETRTEREDAAAFLDLLERVQDGLGIPDEKAFADDVTRLFAPTDMEAAGDVQLLTIHRAKGLEFDTVILPGLGRLPRSEDPRLLLWHEYARGGRSRLLLAPIRPTGGEKDPLYAYLARIESQKRENERTRLLYVAATRARQCLHLLGHALPDPENDALKPPGSRTLLARIWHAVEPEFMDALKDYEGKDPERDGAATKPRGVPLRRLVADWTPAPPPEDIDFKPSYDPSDAGSDESGHPT
;
A
#
# COMPACT_ATOMS: atom_id res chain seq x y z
N MET A 1 17.24 -25.91 -18.95
CA MET A 1 16.73 -24.54 -19.18
C MET A 1 16.25 -24.32 -20.62
N MET A 2 17.05 -24.57 -21.67
CA MET A 2 16.59 -24.45 -23.06
C MET A 2 15.40 -25.35 -23.48
N PRO A 3 15.27 -26.62 -23.06
CA PRO A 3 14.14 -27.46 -23.45
C PRO A 3 12.80 -26.97 -22.89
N VAL A 4 12.75 -26.63 -21.59
CA VAL A 4 11.55 -26.08 -20.92
C VAL A 4 10.98 -24.87 -21.66
N LEU A 5 11.84 -23.92 -22.05
CA LEU A 5 11.41 -22.76 -22.82
C LEU A 5 10.92 -23.13 -24.22
N ALA A 6 11.59 -24.07 -24.90
CA ALA A 6 11.19 -24.53 -26.22
C ALA A 6 9.80 -25.20 -26.20
N ASP A 7 9.54 -26.05 -25.20
CA ASP A 7 8.25 -26.72 -25.00
C ASP A 7 7.14 -25.69 -24.71
N ALA A 8 7.43 -24.71 -23.85
CA ALA A 8 6.51 -23.62 -23.57
C ALA A 8 6.20 -22.77 -24.81
N PHE A 9 7.21 -22.45 -25.63
CA PHE A 9 6.99 -21.74 -26.89
C PHE A 9 6.13 -22.56 -27.88
N ALA A 10 6.26 -23.88 -27.89
CA ALA A 10 5.41 -24.76 -28.71
C ALA A 10 3.94 -24.80 -28.23
N LEU A 11 3.70 -24.58 -26.93
CA LEU A 11 2.38 -24.47 -26.31
C LEU A 11 1.80 -23.05 -26.34
N ARG A 12 2.54 -22.07 -26.87
CA ARG A 12 2.05 -20.69 -27.01
C ARG A 12 0.77 -20.67 -27.84
N ALA A 13 -0.20 -19.87 -27.40
CA ALA A 13 -1.54 -19.79 -28.00
C ALA A 13 -2.33 -21.13 -27.99
N ARG A 14 -1.95 -22.09 -27.12
CA ARG A 14 -2.74 -23.29 -26.82
C ARG A 14 -3.19 -23.36 -25.37
N LEU A 15 -2.53 -22.61 -24.49
CA LEU A 15 -2.85 -22.50 -23.08
C LEU A 15 -3.01 -21.02 -22.69
N PRO A 16 -3.82 -20.72 -21.66
CA PRO A 16 -3.87 -19.38 -21.05
C PRO A 16 -2.49 -18.91 -20.62
N VAL A 17 -2.24 -17.60 -20.69
CA VAL A 17 -0.90 -17.03 -20.43
C VAL A 17 -0.46 -17.32 -19.00
N ARG A 18 -1.37 -17.21 -18.01
CA ARG A 18 -1.11 -17.57 -16.61
C ARG A 18 -0.55 -18.99 -16.51
N ARG A 19 -1.25 -19.98 -17.10
CA ARG A 19 -0.89 -21.41 -17.04
C ARG A 19 0.48 -21.69 -17.65
N LEU A 20 0.78 -21.05 -18.78
CA LEU A 20 2.05 -21.23 -19.47
C LEU A 20 3.21 -20.64 -18.64
N VAL A 21 3.04 -19.43 -18.11
CA VAL A 21 4.06 -18.77 -17.28
C VAL A 21 4.25 -19.51 -15.95
N GLU A 22 3.17 -19.88 -15.27
CA GLU A 22 3.19 -20.62 -14.00
C GLU A 22 3.82 -22.02 -14.14
N GLY A 23 3.51 -22.72 -15.25
CA GLY A 23 4.10 -24.01 -15.57
C GLY A 23 5.61 -23.92 -15.80
N VAL A 24 6.04 -22.99 -16.67
CA VAL A 24 7.48 -22.74 -16.91
C VAL A 24 8.19 -22.35 -15.62
N TRP A 25 7.58 -21.46 -14.83
CA TRP A 25 8.13 -21.03 -13.55
C TRP A 25 8.30 -22.22 -12.59
N SER A 26 7.31 -23.12 -12.52
CA SER A 26 7.38 -24.34 -11.70
C SER A 26 8.46 -25.32 -12.19
N GLU A 27 8.54 -25.57 -13.50
CA GLU A 27 9.55 -26.47 -14.10
C GLU A 27 10.98 -25.95 -13.96
N LEU A 28 11.16 -24.63 -13.85
CA LEU A 28 12.45 -23.99 -13.58
C LEU A 28 12.79 -23.90 -12.08
N GLY A 29 11.94 -24.42 -11.20
CA GLY A 29 12.14 -24.39 -9.75
C GLY A 29 11.83 -23.05 -9.10
N GLY A 30 11.00 -22.24 -9.75
CA GLY A 30 10.53 -20.96 -9.25
C GLY A 30 9.96 -21.00 -7.83
N PRO A 31 8.98 -21.87 -7.54
CA PRO A 31 8.40 -22.02 -6.19
C PRO A 31 9.43 -22.39 -5.12
N ASP A 32 10.42 -23.21 -5.47
CA ASP A 32 11.48 -23.66 -4.54
C ASP A 32 12.51 -22.58 -4.23
N CYS A 33 12.52 -21.49 -5.01
CA CYS A 33 13.32 -20.30 -4.70
C CYS A 33 12.68 -19.42 -3.60
N LEU A 34 11.43 -19.70 -3.20
CA LEU A 34 10.66 -18.89 -2.25
C LEU A 34 10.69 -19.52 -0.84
N GLU A 35 11.21 -18.80 0.13
CA GLU A 35 11.28 -19.22 1.54
C GLU A 35 10.04 -18.75 2.31
N THR A 36 9.69 -17.48 2.16
CA THR A 36 8.65 -16.84 2.99
C THR A 36 7.26 -16.97 2.39
N ARG A 37 6.24 -16.82 3.24
CA ARG A 37 4.84 -16.76 2.78
C ARG A 37 4.61 -15.54 1.89
N THR A 38 5.20 -14.39 2.23
CA THR A 38 5.10 -13.15 1.45
C THR A 38 5.69 -13.32 0.05
N GLU A 39 6.85 -13.97 -0.08
CA GLU A 39 7.43 -14.27 -1.39
C GLU A 39 6.49 -15.12 -2.27
N ARG A 40 5.74 -16.05 -1.67
CA ARG A 40 4.69 -16.84 -2.36
C ARG A 40 3.47 -16.00 -2.73
N GLU A 41 3.03 -15.12 -1.85
CA GLU A 41 1.90 -14.20 -2.10
C GLU A 41 2.24 -13.17 -3.20
N ASP A 42 3.48 -12.67 -3.24
CA ASP A 42 3.98 -11.77 -4.28
C ASP A 42 4.00 -12.45 -5.66
N ALA A 43 4.49 -13.69 -5.73
CA ALA A 43 4.46 -14.47 -6.97
C ALA A 43 3.01 -14.73 -7.43
N ALA A 44 2.12 -15.10 -6.50
CA ALA A 44 0.72 -15.29 -6.78
C ALA A 44 0.04 -14.01 -7.31
N ALA A 45 0.33 -12.84 -6.73
CA ALA A 45 -0.22 -11.57 -7.17
C ALA A 45 0.15 -11.22 -8.63
N PHE A 46 1.37 -11.58 -9.06
CA PHE A 46 1.78 -11.45 -10.46
C PHE A 46 1.03 -12.42 -11.38
N LEU A 47 0.88 -13.68 -10.97
CA LEU A 47 0.13 -14.68 -11.74
C LEU A 47 -1.35 -14.30 -11.85
N ASP A 48 -1.94 -13.75 -10.79
CA ASP A 48 -3.31 -13.23 -10.76
C ASP A 48 -3.46 -12.00 -11.67
N LEU A 49 -2.43 -11.14 -11.75
CA LEU A 49 -2.41 -10.05 -12.73
C LEU A 49 -2.46 -10.61 -14.16
N LEU A 50 -1.63 -11.60 -14.49
CA LEU A 50 -1.64 -12.24 -15.82
C LEU A 50 -3.03 -12.80 -16.15
N GLU A 51 -3.69 -13.45 -15.19
CA GLU A 51 -5.04 -13.96 -15.39
C GLU A 51 -6.08 -12.86 -15.59
N ARG A 52 -5.91 -11.71 -14.94
CA ARG A 52 -6.83 -10.58 -15.06
C ARG A 52 -6.67 -9.83 -16.38
N VAL A 53 -5.44 -9.67 -16.87
CA VAL A 53 -5.16 -8.88 -18.09
C VAL A 53 -5.22 -9.70 -19.37
N GLN A 54 -5.16 -11.04 -19.27
CA GLN A 54 -5.25 -11.87 -20.47
C GLN A 54 -6.60 -11.69 -21.16
N ASP A 55 -6.56 -11.70 -22.49
CA ASP A 55 -7.75 -11.82 -23.32
C ASP A 55 -7.51 -13.00 -24.29
N GLY A 56 -8.38 -14.00 -24.19
CA GLY A 56 -8.17 -15.31 -24.83
C GLY A 56 -6.85 -15.96 -24.39
N LEU A 57 -5.91 -16.09 -25.32
CA LEU A 57 -4.62 -16.79 -25.12
C LEU A 57 -3.42 -15.84 -25.20
N GLY A 58 -3.63 -14.54 -25.03
CA GLY A 58 -2.59 -13.52 -25.12
C GLY A 58 -2.82 -12.34 -24.20
N ILE A 59 -1.85 -11.43 -24.18
CA ILE A 59 -1.95 -10.11 -23.52
C ILE A 59 -2.12 -9.08 -24.65
N PRO A 60 -3.28 -8.42 -24.76
CA PRO A 60 -3.57 -7.55 -25.90
C PRO A 60 -2.81 -6.21 -25.86
N ASP A 61 -2.55 -5.68 -24.66
CA ASP A 61 -1.83 -4.43 -24.47
C ASP A 61 -0.62 -4.64 -23.52
N GLU A 62 0.54 -4.87 -24.13
CA GLU A 62 1.80 -5.07 -23.41
C GLU A 62 2.21 -3.83 -22.60
N LYS A 63 1.85 -2.63 -23.05
CA LYS A 63 2.21 -1.38 -22.36
C LYS A 63 1.35 -1.19 -21.13
N ALA A 64 0.04 -1.39 -21.24
CA ALA A 64 -0.86 -1.36 -20.09
C ALA A 64 -0.50 -2.45 -19.08
N PHE A 65 -0.11 -3.64 -19.55
CA PHE A 65 0.39 -4.69 -18.67
C PHE A 65 1.66 -4.27 -17.93
N ALA A 66 2.65 -3.67 -18.61
CA ALA A 66 3.85 -3.17 -17.96
C ALA A 66 3.51 -2.09 -16.91
N ASP A 67 2.60 -1.17 -17.23
CA ASP A 67 2.14 -0.16 -16.28
C ASP A 67 1.43 -0.80 -15.07
N ASP A 68 0.60 -1.82 -15.27
CA ASP A 68 -0.07 -2.54 -14.19
C ASP A 68 0.90 -3.36 -13.33
N VAL A 69 1.96 -3.93 -13.92
CA VAL A 69 3.05 -4.57 -13.16
C VAL A 69 3.75 -3.56 -12.26
N THR A 70 4.00 -2.33 -12.73
CA THR A 70 4.62 -1.28 -11.87
C THR A 70 3.70 -0.83 -10.72
N ARG A 71 2.41 -1.13 -10.79
CA ARG A 71 1.41 -0.83 -9.76
C ARG A 71 1.15 -2.00 -8.83
N LEU A 72 1.68 -3.19 -9.10
CA LEU A 72 1.68 -4.28 -8.14
C LEU A 72 2.57 -3.87 -6.97
N PHE A 73 1.95 -3.76 -5.80
CA PHE A 73 2.66 -3.54 -4.55
C PHE A 73 2.70 -4.84 -3.78
N ALA A 74 3.90 -5.24 -3.35
CA ALA A 74 4.05 -6.32 -2.39
C ALA A 74 3.28 -5.94 -1.10
N PRO A 75 2.46 -6.85 -0.52
CA PRO A 75 1.85 -6.60 0.77
C PRO A 75 2.95 -6.38 1.81
N THR A 76 2.67 -5.54 2.80
CA THR A 76 3.56 -5.43 3.97
C THR A 76 3.47 -6.72 4.75
N ASP A 77 4.58 -7.46 4.82
CA ASP A 77 4.67 -8.62 5.70
C ASP A 77 4.62 -8.18 7.16
N MET A 78 3.46 -8.39 7.80
CA MET A 78 3.24 -8.06 9.21
C MET A 78 3.79 -9.15 10.14
N GLU A 79 4.05 -10.35 9.61
CA GLU A 79 4.57 -11.50 10.34
C GLU A 79 6.09 -11.67 10.17
N ALA A 80 6.69 -10.95 9.21
CA ALA A 80 8.13 -10.86 9.07
C ALA A 80 8.73 -10.42 10.40
N ALA A 81 9.55 -11.30 10.97
CA ALA A 81 10.44 -11.03 12.08
C ALA A 81 11.58 -10.08 11.65
N GLY A 82 11.24 -8.98 10.97
CA GLY A 82 12.17 -7.90 10.68
C GLY A 82 12.32 -7.00 11.90
N ASP A 83 13.54 -6.56 12.15
CA ASP A 83 13.85 -5.63 13.25
C ASP A 83 13.15 -4.27 13.10
N VAL A 84 12.64 -3.94 11.90
CA VAL A 84 12.00 -2.67 11.58
C VAL A 84 10.72 -2.87 10.77
N GLN A 85 9.60 -2.33 11.26
CA GLN A 85 8.31 -2.32 10.57
C GLN A 85 7.98 -0.92 10.05
N LEU A 86 7.71 -0.79 8.75
CA LEU A 86 7.25 0.45 8.16
C LEU A 86 5.72 0.47 8.07
N LEU A 87 5.09 1.22 8.96
CA LEU A 87 3.64 1.32 9.04
C LEU A 87 3.16 2.76 8.85
N THR A 88 1.94 2.91 8.34
CA THR A 88 1.24 4.20 8.45
C THR A 88 0.74 4.40 9.88
N ILE A 89 0.62 5.65 10.32
CA ILE A 89 0.09 5.98 11.66
C ILE A 89 -1.28 5.35 11.91
N HIS A 90 -2.12 5.26 10.86
CA HIS A 90 -3.43 4.61 10.94
C HIS A 90 -3.31 3.10 11.21
N ARG A 91 -2.39 2.40 10.53
CA ARG A 91 -2.15 0.96 10.76
C ARG A 91 -1.52 0.67 12.12
N ALA A 92 -0.78 1.62 12.69
CA ALA A 92 -0.19 1.50 14.01
C ALA A 92 -1.20 1.70 15.17
N LYS A 93 -2.44 2.15 14.89
CA LYS A 93 -3.44 2.41 15.93
C LYS A 93 -3.80 1.11 16.67
N GLY A 94 -3.65 1.13 17.99
CA GLY A 94 -3.90 -0.04 18.84
C GLY A 94 -2.69 -0.98 18.97
N LEU A 95 -1.59 -0.71 18.27
CA LEU A 95 -0.30 -1.38 18.46
C LEU A 95 0.60 -0.52 19.35
N GLU A 96 1.64 -1.14 19.91
CA GLU A 96 2.68 -0.45 20.69
C GLU A 96 4.05 -1.04 20.32
N PHE A 97 5.08 -0.19 20.34
CA PHE A 97 6.45 -0.55 19.98
C PHE A 97 7.42 0.05 20.99
N ASP A 98 8.54 -0.63 21.26
CA ASP A 98 9.54 -0.10 22.19
C ASP A 98 10.15 1.21 21.67
N THR A 99 10.47 1.25 20.37
CA THR A 99 10.98 2.44 19.67
C THR A 99 10.09 2.80 18.48
N VAL A 100 9.71 4.07 18.38
CA VAL A 100 8.96 4.61 17.23
C VAL A 100 9.75 5.74 16.59
N ILE A 101 9.90 5.68 15.26
CA ILE A 101 10.51 6.74 14.46
C ILE A 101 9.41 7.35 13.59
N LEU A 102 9.15 8.64 13.76
CA LEU A 102 8.20 9.41 12.95
C LEU A 102 8.96 10.33 12.00
N PRO A 103 9.18 9.92 10.74
CA PRO A 103 9.84 10.75 9.75
C PRO A 103 8.89 11.78 9.13
N GLY A 104 9.47 12.89 8.65
CA GLY A 104 8.79 13.81 7.74
C GLY A 104 7.75 14.71 8.40
N LEU A 105 7.92 15.09 9.67
CA LEU A 105 6.97 15.97 10.37
C LEU A 105 6.79 17.34 9.67
N GLY A 106 7.81 17.84 8.98
CA GLY A 106 7.76 19.08 8.19
C GLY A 106 7.13 18.93 6.80
N ARG A 107 6.74 17.71 6.38
CA ARG A 107 6.17 17.47 5.05
C ARG A 107 4.76 18.03 4.96
N LEU A 108 4.50 18.86 3.95
CA LEU A 108 3.14 19.30 3.67
C LEU A 108 2.27 18.13 3.17
N PRO A 109 1.05 17.99 3.70
CA PRO A 109 0.08 17.08 3.11
C PRO A 109 -0.34 17.61 1.73
N ARG A 110 -0.70 16.67 0.85
CA ARG A 110 -1.27 16.98 -0.46
C ARG A 110 -2.40 18.01 -0.33
N SER A 111 -2.42 19.01 -1.21
CA SER A 111 -3.54 19.94 -1.29
C SER A 111 -4.78 19.17 -1.73
N GLU A 112 -5.89 19.39 -1.02
CA GLU A 112 -7.19 18.86 -1.46
C GLU A 112 -7.85 19.83 -2.43
N ASP A 113 -8.50 19.28 -3.44
CA ASP A 113 -9.35 20.04 -4.34
C ASP A 113 -10.61 20.53 -3.62
N PRO A 114 -11.20 21.66 -4.05
CA PRO A 114 -12.49 22.11 -3.54
C PRO A 114 -13.56 21.02 -3.70
N ARG A 115 -14.36 20.80 -2.65
CA ARG A 115 -15.45 19.82 -2.70
C ARG A 115 -16.63 20.41 -3.45
N LEU A 116 -17.31 19.58 -4.26
CA LEU A 116 -18.53 20.01 -4.97
C LEU A 116 -19.65 20.46 -4.04
N LEU A 117 -19.69 19.91 -2.83
CA LEU A 117 -20.68 20.21 -1.81
C LEU A 117 -20.04 20.10 -0.43
N LEU A 118 -20.26 21.12 0.40
CA LEU A 118 -19.93 21.10 1.82
C LEU A 118 -21.20 21.05 2.65
N TRP A 119 -21.15 20.36 3.77
CA TRP A 119 -22.26 20.32 4.72
C TRP A 119 -21.80 20.28 6.16
N HIS A 120 -22.66 20.78 7.07
CA HIS A 120 -22.41 20.71 8.50
C HIS A 120 -23.72 20.54 9.27
N GLU A 121 -23.77 19.49 10.09
CA GLU A 121 -24.85 19.27 11.04
C GLU A 121 -24.59 19.96 12.37
N TYR A 122 -25.63 20.57 12.94
CA TYR A 122 -25.58 21.24 14.24
C TYR A 122 -26.92 21.12 14.96
N ALA A 123 -26.87 21.07 16.30
CA ALA A 123 -28.08 21.01 17.13
C ALA A 123 -28.55 22.43 17.51
N ARG A 124 -29.85 22.70 17.38
CA ARG A 124 -30.48 23.93 17.88
C ARG A 124 -31.89 23.63 18.37
N GLY A 125 -32.14 23.88 19.66
CA GLY A 125 -33.45 23.64 20.28
C GLY A 125 -33.84 22.16 20.31
N GLY A 126 -32.89 21.27 20.58
CA GLY A 126 -33.12 19.82 20.66
C GLY A 126 -33.33 19.11 19.32
N ARG A 127 -33.18 19.81 18.18
CA ARG A 127 -33.29 19.23 16.83
C ARG A 127 -31.97 19.37 16.07
N SER A 128 -31.60 18.33 15.30
CA SER A 128 -30.50 18.40 14.34
C SER A 128 -30.92 19.25 13.13
N ARG A 129 -30.01 20.09 12.65
CA ARG A 129 -30.16 20.92 11.45
C ARG A 129 -28.94 20.76 10.56
N LEU A 130 -29.13 20.96 9.27
CA LEU A 130 -28.09 20.79 8.25
C LEU A 130 -27.86 22.12 7.51
N LEU A 131 -26.60 22.54 7.41
CA LEU A 131 -26.15 23.57 6.47
C LEU A 131 -25.53 22.88 5.27
N LEU A 132 -25.80 23.40 4.07
CA LEU A 132 -25.31 22.88 2.79
C LEU A 132 -24.85 24.04 1.91
N ALA A 133 -23.69 23.91 1.28
CA ALA A 133 -23.20 24.89 0.31
C ALA A 133 -22.51 24.19 -0.88
N PRO A 134 -23.03 24.34 -2.11
CA PRO A 134 -22.36 23.83 -3.29
C PRO A 134 -21.12 24.67 -3.63
N ILE A 135 -20.21 24.09 -4.42
CA ILE A 135 -19.13 24.86 -5.01
C ILE A 135 -19.70 25.92 -5.96
N ARG A 136 -19.03 27.08 -6.01
CA ARG A 136 -19.35 28.10 -7.01
C ARG A 136 -19.13 27.58 -8.43
N PRO A 137 -19.92 28.02 -9.42
CA PRO A 137 -19.60 27.81 -10.82
C PRO A 137 -18.26 28.48 -11.19
N THR A 138 -17.60 27.97 -12.21
CA THR A 138 -16.36 28.57 -12.75
C THR A 138 -16.60 30.02 -13.14
N GLY A 139 -15.79 30.95 -12.63
CA GLY A 139 -15.94 32.40 -12.85
C GLY A 139 -16.97 33.08 -11.95
N GLY A 140 -17.69 32.34 -11.10
CA GLY A 140 -18.64 32.89 -10.15
C GLY A 140 -18.01 33.55 -8.92
N GLU A 141 -18.78 34.39 -8.25
CA GLU A 141 -18.40 35.01 -6.98
C GLU A 141 -18.18 33.98 -5.87
N LYS A 142 -17.45 34.39 -4.82
CA LYS A 142 -17.22 33.52 -3.65
C LYS A 142 -18.50 33.45 -2.81
N ASP A 143 -19.03 32.25 -2.63
CA ASP A 143 -20.15 32.00 -1.73
C ASP A 143 -19.68 32.12 -0.25
N PRO A 144 -20.23 33.07 0.55
CA PRO A 144 -19.87 33.23 1.95
C PRO A 144 -20.20 32.01 2.83
N LEU A 145 -21.28 31.29 2.54
CA LEU A 145 -21.67 30.08 3.26
C LEU A 145 -20.68 28.95 2.95
N TYR A 146 -20.29 28.79 1.68
CA TYR A 146 -19.24 27.82 1.32
C TYR A 146 -17.92 28.14 2.04
N ALA A 147 -17.51 29.41 2.05
CA ALA A 147 -16.29 29.84 2.75
C ALA A 147 -16.36 29.56 4.27
N TYR A 148 -17.52 29.80 4.89
CA TYR A 148 -17.77 29.49 6.29
C TYR A 148 -17.66 27.99 6.58
N LEU A 149 -18.33 27.14 5.79
CA LEU A 149 -18.26 25.68 5.96
C LEU A 149 -16.83 25.16 5.70
N ALA A 150 -16.11 25.71 4.72
CA ALA A 150 -14.73 25.36 4.45
C ALA A 150 -13.81 25.68 5.64
N ARG A 151 -14.07 26.77 6.36
CA ARG A 151 -13.35 27.11 7.61
C ARG A 151 -13.63 26.09 8.71
N ILE A 152 -14.89 25.66 8.90
CA ILE A 152 -15.24 24.61 9.87
C ILE A 152 -14.49 23.32 9.55
N GLU A 153 -14.53 22.87 8.29
CA GLU A 153 -13.81 21.67 7.85
C GLU A 153 -12.29 21.81 7.99
N SER A 154 -11.74 23.01 7.78
CA SER A 154 -10.33 23.29 8.06
C SER A 154 -9.99 23.10 9.54
N GLN A 155 -10.84 23.60 10.46
CA GLN A 155 -10.64 23.44 11.91
C GLN A 155 -10.74 21.97 12.34
N LYS A 156 -11.72 21.22 11.81
CA LYS A 156 -11.83 19.78 12.07
C LYS A 156 -10.59 19.03 11.63
N ARG A 157 -10.09 19.30 10.42
CA ARG A 157 -8.85 18.69 9.90
C ARG A 157 -7.64 19.05 10.75
N GLU A 158 -7.58 20.27 11.25
CA GLU A 158 -6.50 20.73 12.12
C GLU A 158 -6.49 19.97 13.45
N ASN A 159 -7.67 19.77 14.05
CA ASN A 159 -7.83 18.92 15.23
C ASN A 159 -7.48 17.46 14.95
N GLU A 160 -7.84 16.94 13.77
CA GLU A 160 -7.51 15.58 13.38
C GLU A 160 -6.00 15.39 13.21
N ARG A 161 -5.27 16.37 12.67
CA ARG A 161 -3.80 16.34 12.63
C ARG A 161 -3.19 16.24 14.02
N THR A 162 -3.73 16.96 14.99
CA THR A 162 -3.29 16.85 16.39
C THR A 162 -3.53 15.45 16.94
N ARG A 163 -4.72 14.88 16.70
CA ARG A 163 -5.04 13.51 17.11
C ARG A 163 -4.13 12.48 16.45
N LEU A 164 -3.82 12.67 15.17
CA LEU A 164 -2.92 11.80 14.42
C LEU A 164 -1.50 11.83 15.00
N LEU A 165 -0.95 13.01 15.31
CA LEU A 165 0.33 13.13 15.99
C LEU A 165 0.30 12.50 17.38
N TYR A 166 -0.77 12.72 18.15
CA TYR A 166 -0.96 12.12 19.47
C TYR A 166 -0.99 10.58 19.40
N VAL A 167 -1.75 10.01 18.47
CA VAL A 167 -1.79 8.55 18.26
C VAL A 167 -0.39 8.04 17.93
N ALA A 168 0.31 8.70 17.00
CA ALA A 168 1.65 8.31 16.58
C ALA A 168 2.67 8.35 17.74
N ALA A 169 2.69 9.45 18.50
CA ALA A 169 3.61 9.63 19.63
C ALA A 169 3.36 8.62 20.76
N THR A 170 2.09 8.30 21.02
CA THR A 170 1.70 7.34 22.08
C THR A 170 1.85 5.87 21.66
N ARG A 171 2.38 5.58 20.47
CA ARG A 171 2.73 4.20 20.10
C ARG A 171 4.06 3.77 20.73
N ALA A 172 4.91 4.72 21.13
CA ALA A 172 6.22 4.45 21.71
C ALA A 172 6.10 4.09 23.20
N ARG A 173 6.77 3.01 23.62
CA ARG A 173 6.87 2.60 25.03
C ARG A 173 8.10 3.16 25.71
N GLN A 174 9.23 3.22 25.00
CA GLN A 174 10.53 3.65 25.56
C GLN A 174 11.09 4.86 24.83
N CYS A 175 11.17 4.80 23.50
CA CYS A 175 11.85 5.81 22.69
C CYS A 175 10.97 6.33 21.56
N LEU A 176 10.88 7.66 21.43
CA LEU A 176 10.19 8.33 20.34
C LEU A 176 11.17 9.26 19.61
N HIS A 177 11.42 9.00 18.34
CA HIS A 177 12.20 9.86 17.46
C HIS A 177 11.28 10.65 16.53
N LEU A 178 11.33 11.98 16.63
CA LEU A 178 10.56 12.89 15.76
C LEU A 178 11.52 13.55 14.77
N LEU A 179 11.35 13.29 13.47
CA LEU A 179 12.21 13.87 12.43
C LEU A 179 11.43 14.87 11.60
N GLY A 180 11.85 16.14 11.65
CA GLY A 180 11.27 17.25 10.88
C GLY A 180 12.35 18.03 10.14
N HIS A 181 11.91 19.02 9.37
CA HIS A 181 12.80 20.01 8.76
C HIS A 181 12.13 21.38 8.86
N ALA A 182 12.95 22.41 9.01
CA ALA A 182 12.57 23.82 8.93
C ALA A 182 13.55 24.52 7.98
N LEU A 183 13.11 25.61 7.36
CA LEU A 183 13.95 26.36 6.44
C LEU A 183 14.52 27.59 7.17
N PRO A 184 15.82 27.91 7.00
CA PRO A 184 16.36 29.18 7.46
C PRO A 184 15.60 30.36 6.83
N ASP A 185 15.42 31.42 7.61
CA ASP A 185 15.01 32.72 7.10
C ASP A 185 16.23 33.40 6.45
N PRO A 186 16.19 33.75 5.15
CA PRO A 186 17.31 34.41 4.49
C PRO A 186 17.56 35.84 4.99
N GLU A 187 16.58 36.47 5.64
CA GLU A 187 16.66 37.87 6.07
C GLU A 187 17.06 38.03 7.53
N ASN A 188 16.82 37.02 8.36
CA ASN A 188 17.07 37.04 9.79
C ASN A 188 17.75 35.72 10.18
N ASP A 189 18.68 35.72 11.12
CA ASP A 189 19.35 34.50 11.65
C ASP A 189 18.36 33.65 12.48
N ALA A 190 17.30 33.19 11.83
CA ALA A 190 16.08 32.64 12.38
C ALA A 190 15.53 31.53 11.46
N LEU A 191 14.54 30.80 11.94
CA LEU A 191 13.85 29.78 11.16
C LEU A 191 12.49 30.26 10.69
N LYS A 192 12.14 29.92 9.45
CA LYS A 192 10.77 30.05 8.96
C LYS A 192 9.90 29.04 9.72
N PRO A 193 8.74 29.46 10.24
CA PRO A 193 7.84 28.53 10.89
C PRO A 193 7.40 27.44 9.91
N PRO A 194 7.24 26.20 10.38
CA PRO A 194 6.80 25.09 9.54
C PRO A 194 5.42 25.39 8.95
N GLY A 195 5.14 24.86 7.76
CA GLY A 195 3.85 25.04 7.11
C GLY A 195 2.70 24.64 8.03
N SER A 196 1.68 25.49 8.18
CA SER A 196 0.62 25.33 9.19
C SER A 196 -0.15 24.00 9.13
N ARG A 197 -0.13 23.32 7.98
CA ARG A 197 -0.78 22.00 7.77
C ARG A 197 0.13 20.80 8.08
N THR A 198 1.38 21.04 8.48
CA THR A 198 2.36 19.98 8.81
C THR A 198 2.13 19.44 10.22
N LEU A 199 2.69 18.28 10.53
CA LEU A 199 2.67 17.77 11.91
C LEU A 199 3.64 18.56 12.79
N LEU A 200 4.76 19.02 12.25
CA LEU A 200 5.74 19.84 12.96
C LEU A 200 5.11 21.13 13.49
N ALA A 201 4.25 21.79 12.70
CA ALA A 201 3.55 22.99 13.13
C ALA A 201 2.71 22.80 14.41
N ARG A 202 2.26 21.57 14.72
CA ARG A 202 1.47 21.31 15.92
C ARG A 202 2.27 21.37 17.21
N ILE A 203 3.56 21.10 17.13
CA ILE A 203 4.48 21.06 18.26
C ILE A 203 5.58 22.10 18.14
N TRP A 204 5.52 23.00 17.15
CA TRP A 204 6.59 23.95 16.85
C TRP A 204 7.02 24.75 18.08
N HIS A 205 6.06 25.32 18.82
CA HIS A 205 6.33 26.07 20.05
C HIS A 205 7.16 25.30 21.10
N ALA A 206 7.14 23.97 21.08
CA ALA A 206 7.86 23.13 22.02
C ALA A 206 9.22 22.65 21.47
N VAL A 207 9.40 22.60 20.14
CA VAL A 207 10.60 22.06 19.49
C VAL A 207 11.43 23.11 18.75
N GLU A 208 10.94 24.34 18.64
CA GLU A 208 11.63 25.45 17.98
C GLU A 208 13.05 25.71 18.55
N PRO A 209 13.27 25.68 19.89
CA PRO A 209 14.62 25.85 20.44
C PRO A 209 15.62 24.82 19.92
N GLU A 210 15.23 23.55 19.80
CA GLU A 210 16.09 22.46 19.32
C GLU A 210 16.46 22.65 17.85
N PHE A 211 15.53 23.17 17.04
CA PHE A 211 15.83 23.51 15.64
C PHE A 211 16.72 24.76 15.55
N MET A 212 16.51 25.76 16.41
CA MET A 212 17.36 26.95 16.48
C MET A 212 18.78 26.61 16.93
N ASP A 213 18.94 25.65 17.84
CA ASP A 213 20.25 25.12 18.22
C ASP A 213 20.90 24.38 17.04
N ALA A 214 20.16 23.54 16.33
CA ALA A 214 20.65 22.87 15.12
C ALA A 214 21.02 23.84 13.99
N LEU A 215 20.38 25.02 13.91
CA LEU A 215 20.72 26.06 12.94
C LEU A 215 22.13 26.63 13.18
N LYS A 216 22.61 26.69 14.43
CA LYS A 216 23.96 27.19 14.74
C LYS A 216 25.06 26.31 14.14
N ASP A 217 24.79 25.01 14.06
CA ASP A 217 25.70 24.02 13.49
C ASP A 217 25.46 23.82 11.97
N TYR A 218 24.49 24.53 11.38
CA TYR A 218 24.16 24.42 9.97
C TYR A 218 25.09 25.26 9.10
N GLU A 219 25.99 24.60 8.37
CA GLU A 219 26.96 25.27 7.48
C GLU A 219 26.36 25.76 6.13
N GLY A 220 25.04 25.91 6.02
CA GLY A 220 24.41 26.42 4.79
C GLY A 220 24.41 25.44 3.61
N LYS A 221 24.85 24.20 3.82
CA LYS A 221 24.81 23.13 2.84
C LYS A 221 23.76 22.13 3.28
N ASP A 222 22.76 21.88 2.44
CA ASP A 222 22.07 20.59 2.55
C ASP A 222 23.17 19.53 2.48
N PRO A 223 23.21 18.54 3.40
CA PRO A 223 24.09 17.40 3.22
C PRO A 223 23.84 16.92 1.81
N GLU A 224 24.90 16.78 1.00
CA GLU A 224 24.79 16.18 -0.32
C GLU A 224 23.96 14.91 -0.13
N ARG A 225 22.69 14.97 -0.52
CA ARG A 225 21.92 13.77 -0.76
C ARG A 225 22.65 13.21 -1.93
N ASP A 226 23.59 12.31 -1.65
CA ASP A 226 24.34 11.60 -2.64
C ASP A 226 23.30 11.11 -3.63
N GLY A 227 23.25 11.78 -4.78
CA GLY A 227 22.20 11.64 -5.79
C GLY A 227 22.29 10.30 -6.49
N ALA A 228 23.22 9.44 -6.05
CA ALA A 228 23.01 8.02 -6.06
C ALA A 228 21.78 7.73 -5.20
N ALA A 229 20.59 7.89 -5.78
CA ALA A 229 19.52 6.94 -5.54
C ALA A 229 20.17 5.58 -5.64
N THR A 230 20.58 5.01 -4.50
CA THR A 230 21.10 3.67 -4.42
C THR A 230 20.00 2.87 -5.07
N LYS A 231 20.21 2.42 -6.31
CA LYS A 231 19.24 1.57 -6.99
C LYS A 231 18.85 0.55 -5.93
N PRO A 232 17.56 0.44 -5.56
CA PRO A 232 17.17 -0.44 -4.48
C PRO A 232 17.90 -1.74 -4.74
N ARG A 233 18.81 -2.11 -3.82
CA ARG A 233 19.54 -3.38 -3.98
C ARG A 233 18.42 -4.39 -4.05
N GLY A 234 18.22 -4.97 -5.23
CA GLY A 234 17.16 -5.94 -5.44
C GLY A 234 17.28 -7.02 -4.37
N VAL A 235 16.17 -7.65 -4.03
CA VAL A 235 16.19 -8.84 -3.18
C VAL A 235 17.25 -9.78 -3.73
N PRO A 236 18.19 -10.28 -2.89
CA PRO A 236 19.25 -11.15 -3.38
C PRO A 236 18.63 -12.33 -4.13
N LEU A 237 19.03 -12.51 -5.39
CA LEU A 237 18.52 -13.61 -6.19
C LEU A 237 19.05 -14.93 -5.62
N ARG A 238 18.15 -15.76 -5.12
CA ARG A 238 18.47 -17.14 -4.72
C ARG A 238 18.61 -17.99 -5.97
N ARG A 239 19.55 -18.94 -5.93
CA ARG A 239 19.76 -19.91 -6.99
C ARG A 239 19.69 -21.31 -6.40
N LEU A 240 18.99 -22.18 -7.10
CA LEU A 240 19.01 -23.61 -6.82
C LEU A 240 20.35 -24.21 -7.23
N VAL A 241 20.67 -25.38 -6.68
CA VAL A 241 21.82 -26.17 -7.09
C VAL A 241 21.70 -26.60 -8.55
N ALA A 242 22.84 -26.82 -9.22
CA ALA A 242 22.88 -27.04 -10.68
C ALA A 242 22.16 -28.33 -11.14
N ASP A 243 22.02 -29.29 -10.24
CA ASP A 243 21.38 -30.59 -10.41
C ASP A 243 19.96 -30.65 -9.81
N TRP A 244 19.38 -29.50 -9.45
CA TRP A 244 18.00 -29.45 -8.97
C TRP A 244 17.05 -30.04 -10.02
N THR A 245 16.07 -30.81 -9.54
CA THR A 245 14.99 -31.38 -10.34
C THR A 245 13.67 -31.19 -9.59
N PRO A 246 12.55 -30.96 -10.31
CA PRO A 246 11.26 -30.83 -9.67
C PRO A 246 10.89 -32.13 -8.95
N ALA A 247 10.24 -32.00 -7.79
CA ALA A 247 9.70 -33.16 -7.09
C ALA A 247 8.74 -33.93 -8.01
N PRO A 248 8.72 -35.28 -7.94
CA PRO A 248 7.76 -36.06 -8.69
C PRO A 248 6.33 -35.63 -8.29
N PRO A 249 5.37 -35.63 -9.23
CA PRO A 249 3.99 -35.36 -8.89
C PRO A 249 3.52 -36.34 -7.79
N PRO A 250 2.61 -35.89 -6.90
CA PRO A 250 2.02 -36.79 -5.91
C PRO A 250 1.39 -38.00 -6.61
N GLU A 251 1.40 -39.15 -5.93
CA GLU A 251 0.73 -40.36 -6.44
C GLU A 251 -0.73 -40.05 -6.79
N ASP A 252 -1.20 -40.64 -7.89
CA ASP A 252 -2.59 -40.47 -8.32
C ASP A 252 -3.54 -40.78 -7.16
N ILE A 253 -4.45 -39.84 -6.89
CA ILE A 253 -5.50 -40.07 -5.90
C ILE A 253 -6.34 -41.22 -6.43
N ASP A 254 -6.40 -42.34 -5.69
CA ASP A 254 -7.33 -43.45 -5.96
C ASP A 254 -8.76 -42.93 -5.79
N PHE A 255 -9.27 -42.31 -6.86
CA PHE A 255 -10.61 -41.80 -6.94
C PHE A 255 -11.55 -42.99 -6.95
N LYS A 256 -12.07 -43.34 -5.77
CA LYS A 256 -13.18 -44.27 -5.66
C LYS A 256 -14.46 -43.51 -6.03
N PRO A 257 -15.03 -43.72 -7.24
CA PRO A 257 -16.33 -43.13 -7.55
C PRO A 257 -17.33 -43.61 -6.49
N SER A 258 -17.97 -42.67 -5.80
CA SER A 258 -18.98 -42.95 -4.77
C SER A 258 -20.31 -43.45 -5.37
N TYR A 259 -20.30 -43.89 -6.62
CA TYR A 259 -21.48 -44.28 -7.37
C TYR A 259 -21.27 -45.69 -7.90
N ASP A 260 -21.98 -46.64 -7.30
CA ASP A 260 -22.11 -48.00 -7.80
C ASP A 260 -23.31 -48.02 -8.78
N PRO A 261 -23.10 -48.29 -10.08
CA PRO A 261 -24.19 -48.42 -11.04
C PRO A 261 -25.18 -49.54 -10.72
N SER A 262 -24.86 -50.43 -9.76
CA SER A 262 -25.75 -51.50 -9.30
C SER A 262 -26.78 -51.08 -8.24
N ASP A 263 -26.66 -49.88 -7.65
CA ASP A 263 -27.71 -49.29 -6.79
C ASP A 263 -28.93 -48.78 -7.61
N ALA A 264 -28.84 -48.77 -8.94
CA ALA A 264 -29.97 -48.52 -9.84
C ALA A 264 -30.68 -49.84 -10.20
N GLY A 265 -31.21 -50.54 -9.19
CA GLY A 265 -31.94 -51.79 -9.36
C GLY A 265 -33.35 -51.74 -8.76
N SER A 266 -34.36 -51.87 -9.62
CA SER A 266 -35.76 -52.24 -9.36
C SER A 266 -36.70 -51.20 -8.70
N ASP A 267 -37.29 -50.34 -9.54
CA ASP A 267 -38.67 -49.86 -9.34
C ASP A 267 -39.55 -50.45 -10.46
N GLU A 268 -39.83 -51.76 -10.34
CA GLU A 268 -40.98 -52.40 -10.99
C GLU A 268 -41.94 -52.84 -9.88
N SER A 269 -43.11 -52.18 -9.82
CA SER A 269 -44.45 -52.69 -9.49
C SER A 269 -45.26 -51.76 -8.57
N GLY A 270 -46.41 -51.29 -9.06
CA GLY A 270 -47.45 -50.72 -8.19
C GLY A 270 -48.37 -49.67 -8.81
N HIS A 271 -49.16 -50.02 -9.83
CA HIS A 271 -50.43 -49.32 -10.10
C HIS A 271 -51.57 -50.16 -9.54
N PRO A 272 -52.38 -49.65 -8.58
CA PRO A 272 -53.72 -50.14 -8.37
C PRO A 272 -54.74 -49.18 -8.98
N THR A 273 -55.75 -49.79 -9.62
CA THR A 273 -57.07 -49.25 -9.98
C THR A 273 -57.74 -48.44 -8.87
#